data_AF-A0A4Q5V878-F1
#
_entry.id   AF-A0A4Q5V878-F1
#
_cell.length_a   1.000
_cell.length_b   1.000
_cell.length_c   1.000
_cell.angle_alpha   90.00
_cell.angle_beta   90.00
_cell.angle_gamma   90.00
#
_symmetry.space_group_name_H-M   'P 1'
#
loop_
_entity.id
_entity.type
_entity.pdbx_description
1 polymer ?
#
loop_
_entity_poly.entity_id
_entity_poly.type
_entity_poly.pdbx_seq_one_letter_code
_entity_poly.pdbx_strand_id
1 'polypeptide(L)' 'MDVGSAVNQGLIGMQRSQTEISRSAQQIVKAGTTERDNPAQNDIVESLVNIKAQTQIFDASAKIVKAADETIGTLLKTRA' A
#
# COMPACT_ATOMS: atom_id res chain seq x y z
N MET A 1 5.74 -21.62 13.17
CA MET A 1 5.88 -20.96 11.85
C MET A 1 5.28 -19.56 11.98
N ASP A 2 5.69 -18.64 11.11
CA ASP A 2 4.87 -17.51 10.66
C ASP A 2 5.06 -16.05 11.13
N VAL A 3 5.79 -15.72 12.20
CA VAL A 3 6.03 -14.27 12.45
C VAL A 3 6.95 -13.66 11.38
N GLY A 4 8.02 -14.37 11.01
CA GLY A 4 8.91 -13.95 9.93
C GLY A 4 8.24 -13.94 8.55
N SER A 5 7.33 -14.88 8.28
CA SER A 5 6.57 -14.90 7.03
C SER A 5 5.53 -13.76 7.01
N ALA A 6 4.88 -13.45 8.13
CA ALA A 6 3.94 -12.34 8.26
C ALA A 6 4.61 -10.98 8.07
N VAL A 7 5.80 -10.75 8.63
CA VAL A 7 6.60 -9.53 8.38
C VAL A 7 6.93 -9.41 6.91
N ASN A 8 7.40 -10.51 6.28
CA ASN A 8 7.73 -10.51 4.86
C ASN A 8 6.51 -10.22 3.98
N GLN A 9 5.35 -10.82 4.29
CA GLN A 9 4.10 -10.54 3.56
C GLN A 9 3.63 -9.10 3.76
N GLY A 10 3.73 -8.56 4.97
CA GLY A 10 3.43 -7.15 5.23
C GLY A 10 4.35 -6.21 4.44
N LEU A 11 5.65 -6.49 4.40
CA LEU A 11 6.60 -5.71 3.60
C LEU A 11 6.28 -5.78 2.10
N ILE A 12 6.01 -6.97 1.58
CA ILE A 12 5.60 -7.16 0.17
C ILE A 12 4.32 -6.38 -0.13
N GLY A 13 3.33 -6.44 0.75
CA GLY A 13 2.08 -5.69 0.62
C GLY A 13 2.33 -4.18 0.54
N MET A 14 3.15 -3.66 1.45
CA MET A 14 3.53 -2.24 1.47
C MET A 14 4.26 -1.82 0.18
N GLN A 15 5.22 -2.62 -0.29
CA GLN A 15 5.97 -2.33 -1.53
C GLN A 15 5.07 -2.32 -2.77
N ARG A 16 4.16 -3.31 -2.87
CA ARG A 16 3.19 -3.38 -3.97
C ARG A 16 2.24 -2.18 -3.95
N SER A 17 1.69 -1.83 -2.79
CA SER A 17 0.81 -0.68 -2.68
C SER A 17 1.52 0.63 -3.02
N GLN A 18 2.77 0.83 -2.62
CA GLN A 18 3.53 2.02 -3.04
C GLN A 18 3.73 2.10 -4.55
N THR A 19 3.97 0.96 -5.20
CA THR A 19 4.14 0.90 -6.66
C THR A 19 2.83 1.27 -7.37
N GLU A 20 1.71 0.71 -6.93
CA GLU A 20 0.40 1.00 -7.52
C GLU A 20 -0.09 2.42 -7.23
N ILE A 21 0.14 2.96 -6.02
CA ILE A 21 -0.14 4.36 -5.70
C ILE A 21 0.65 5.29 -6.63
N SER A 22 1.95 5.02 -6.83
CA SER A 22 2.79 5.83 -7.72
C SER A 22 2.30 5.77 -9.18
N ARG A 23 1.88 4.57 -9.63
CA ARG A 23 1.32 4.38 -10.97
C ARG A 23 0.02 5.16 -11.17
N SER A 24 -0.91 5.07 -10.23
CA SER A 24 -2.16 5.83 -10.30
C SER A 24 -1.95 7.33 -10.16
N ALA A 25 -0.98 7.77 -9.35
CA ALA A 25 -0.61 9.18 -9.30
C ALA A 25 -0.11 9.68 -10.67
N GLN A 26 0.70 8.90 -11.37
CA GLN A 26 1.14 9.23 -12.73
C GLN A 26 -0.02 9.26 -13.74
N GLN A 27 -0.99 8.35 -13.61
CA GLN A 27 -2.20 8.36 -14.45
C GLN A 27 -3.00 9.66 -14.24
N ILE A 28 -3.19 10.11 -12.99
CA ILE A 28 -3.86 11.38 -12.68
C ILE A 28 -3.12 12.57 -13.29
N VAL A 29 -1.78 12.60 -13.19
CA VAL A 29 -0.98 13.68 -13.79
C VAL A 29 -1.16 13.72 -15.30
N LYS A 30 -1.07 12.56 -15.98
CA LYS A 30 -1.26 12.45 -17.44
C LYS A 30 -2.66 12.91 -17.87
N ALA A 31 -3.68 12.50 -17.12
CA ALA A 31 -5.05 12.92 -17.28
C ALA A 31 -5.19 14.47 -17.22
N GLY A 32 -4.53 15.10 -16.23
CA GLY A 32 -4.56 16.56 -16.05
C GLY A 32 -3.75 17.38 -17.06
N THR A 33 -2.76 16.78 -17.74
CA THR A 33 -1.84 17.47 -18.67
C THR A 33 -2.10 17.16 -20.14
N THR A 34 -2.25 15.89 -20.50
CA THR A 34 -2.17 15.41 -21.90
C THR A 34 -3.55 15.14 -22.49
N GLU A 35 -4.53 14.74 -21.68
CA GLU A 35 -5.88 14.39 -22.13
C GLU A 35 -6.94 15.43 -21.73
N ARG A 36 -6.50 16.67 -21.50
CA ARG A 36 -7.35 17.78 -21.05
C ARG A 36 -8.56 18.02 -21.96
N ASP A 37 -8.42 17.82 -23.26
CA ASP A 37 -9.46 18.08 -24.25
C ASP A 37 -10.37 16.86 -24.55
N ASN A 38 -10.12 15.71 -23.93
CA ASN A 38 -10.95 14.50 -24.12
C ASN A 38 -11.52 13.96 -22.78
N PRO A 39 -12.56 14.60 -22.22
CA PRO A 39 -13.12 14.26 -20.91
C PRO A 39 -13.64 12.81 -20.79
N ALA A 40 -13.91 12.12 -21.90
CA ALA A 40 -14.33 10.72 -21.91
C ALA A 40 -13.17 9.71 -21.66
N GLN A 41 -11.91 10.11 -21.87
CA GLN A 41 -10.73 9.29 -21.54
C GLN A 41 -10.09 9.68 -20.20
N ASN A 42 -10.55 10.78 -19.60
CA ASN A 42 -9.96 11.39 -18.43
C ASN A 42 -10.48 10.73 -17.13
N ASP A 43 -10.30 9.41 -16.99
CA ASP A 43 -10.76 8.64 -15.82
C ASP A 43 -9.81 8.78 -14.62
N ILE A 44 -9.91 9.95 -13.99
CA ILE A 44 -9.23 10.29 -12.74
C ILE A 44 -9.92 9.58 -11.56
N VAL A 45 -11.21 9.25 -11.67
CA VAL A 45 -12.01 8.68 -10.57
C VAL A 45 -11.52 7.28 -10.24
N GLU A 46 -11.34 6.42 -11.23
CA GLU A 46 -10.79 5.07 -11.03
C GLU A 46 -9.40 5.15 -10.38
N SER A 47 -8.54 6.03 -10.87
CA SER A 47 -7.18 6.23 -10.34
C SER A 47 -7.20 6.71 -8.88
N LEU A 48 -8.09 7.64 -8.51
CA LEU A 48 -8.24 8.12 -7.13
C LEU A 48 -8.78 7.03 -6.20
N VAL A 49 -9.76 6.25 -6.66
CA VAL A 49 -10.29 5.11 -5.90
C VAL A 49 -9.20 4.06 -5.69
N ASN A 50 -8.40 3.76 -6.72
CA ASN A 50 -7.28 2.83 -6.60
C ASN A 50 -6.24 3.33 -5.58
N ILE A 51 -5.85 4.61 -5.61
CA ILE A 51 -4.95 5.18 -4.60
C ILE A 51 -5.51 4.96 -3.19
N LYS A 52 -6.80 5.23 -2.98
CA LYS A 52 -7.43 5.06 -1.67
C LYS A 52 -7.44 3.59 -1.22
N ALA A 53 -7.79 2.68 -2.13
CA ALA A 53 -7.77 1.25 -1.86
C ALA A 53 -6.35 0.76 -1.51
N GLN A 54 -5.35 1.16 -2.30
CA GLN A 54 -3.95 0.79 -2.07
C GLN A 54 -3.38 1.39 -0.77
N THR A 55 -3.82 2.59 -0.39
CA THR A 55 -3.45 3.17 0.92
C THR A 55 -3.99 2.32 2.06
N GLN A 56 -5.23 1.81 1.97
CA GLN A 56 -5.77 0.91 2.99
C GLN A 56 -5.01 -0.42 3.04
N ILE A 57 -4.60 -0.97 1.89
CA ILE A 57 -3.79 -2.19 1.81
C ILE A 57 -2.41 -1.96 2.43
N PHE A 58 -1.79 -0.81 2.17
CA PHE A 58 -0.53 -0.41 2.79
C PHE A 58 -0.68 -0.32 4.32
N ASP A 59 -1.70 0.36 4.83
CA ASP A 59 -1.97 0.52 6.25
C ASP A 59 -2.24 -0.83 6.94
N ALA A 60 -3.01 -1.71 6.29
CA ALA A 60 -3.25 -3.07 6.78
C ALA A 60 -1.94 -3.87 6.85
N SER A 61 -1.10 -3.76 5.82
CA SER A 61 0.20 -4.42 5.75
C SER A 61 1.16 -3.89 6.84
N ALA A 62 1.16 -2.58 7.09
CA ALA A 62 1.92 -1.97 8.17
C ALA A 62 1.45 -2.46 9.56
N LYS A 63 0.14 -2.65 9.76
CA LYS A 63 -0.39 -3.24 10.99
C LYS A 63 0.08 -4.69 11.20
N ILE A 64 0.19 -5.49 10.14
CA ILE A 64 0.73 -6.86 10.23
C ILE A 64 2.19 -6.84 10.68
N VAL A 65 3.02 -5.99 10.06
CA VAL A 65 4.42 -5.84 10.46
C VAL A 65 4.53 -5.39 11.92
N LYS A 66 3.72 -4.42 12.33
CA LYS A 66 3.69 -3.92 13.71
C LYS A 66 3.26 -4.98 14.72
N ALA A 67 2.19 -5.72 14.43
CA ALA A 67 1.72 -6.81 15.31
C ALA A 67 2.79 -7.90 15.44
N ALA A 68 3.46 -8.24 14.33
CA ALA A 68 4.58 -9.17 14.35
C ALA A 68 5.74 -8.65 15.23
N ASP A 69 6.13 -7.38 15.10
CA ASP A 69 7.16 -6.75 15.94
C ASP A 69 6.79 -6.79 17.43
N GLU A 70 5.56 -6.42 17.78
CA GLU A 70 5.05 -6.46 19.15
C GLU A 70 5.05 -7.88 19.74
N THR A 71 4.72 -8.90 18.93
CA THR A 71 4.79 -10.30 19.38
C THR A 71 6.23 -10.74 19.66
N ILE A 72 7.19 -10.37 18.80
CA ILE A 72 8.62 -10.66 19.01
C ILE A 72 9.12 -9.94 20.26
N GLY A 73 8.79 -8.66 20.42
CA GLY A 73 9.16 -7.87 21.60
C GLY A 73 8.62 -8.46 22.89
N THR A 74 7.39 -8.98 22.89
CA THR A 74 6.79 -9.64 24.05
C THR A 74 7.45 -11.00 24.35
N LEU A 75 7.77 -11.78 23.31
CA LEU A 75 8.51 -13.05 23.46
C LEU A 75 9.93 -12.83 24.00
N LEU A 76 10.61 -11.75 23.60
CA LEU A 76 11.92 -11.38 24.14
C LEU A 76 11.84 -11.03 25.62
N LYS A 77 10.85 -10.21 26.02
CA LYS A 77 10.66 -9.81 27.42
C LYS A 77 10.29 -10.96 28.36
N THR A 78 9.61 -11.99 27.85
CA THR A 78 9.23 -13.16 28.67
C THR A 78 10.34 -14.19 28.81
N ARG A 79 11.37 -14.15 27.96
CA ARG A 79 12.54 -15.04 28.02
C ARG A 79 13.77 -14.41 28.68
N ALA A 80 13.77 -13.10 28.87
CA ALA A 80 14.81 -12.35 29.59
C ALA A 80 14.52 -12.34 31.10
#